data_AF-A0A9J6FGQ3-F1
#
_entry.id   AF-A0A9J6FGQ3-F1
#
_cell.length_a   1.000
_cell.length_b   1.000
_cell.length_c   1.000
_cell.angle_alpha   90.00
_cell.angle_beta   90.00
_cell.angle_gamma   90.00
#
_symmetry.space_group_name_H-M   'P 1'
#
loop_
_entity.id
_entity.type
_entity.pdbx_description
1 polymer ?
#
loop_
_entity_poly.entity_id
_entity_poly.type
_entity_poly.pdbx_seq_one_letter_code
_entity_poly.pdbx_strand_id
1 'polypeptide(L)'
;MYLLEHNSYSVLLQMMPIIVLVGMSLMSSFLVSDPPYSLVRTAKHQYERKTLNLKLPYYVKDTFMAEYKSNIYRIEMEVEADHIANLRSSCFREKNYKESLLWRAKSLRDSGLEERALEYQMPSCDKLAQLSRVRA
;
A
#
# COMPACT_ATOMS: atom_id res chain seq x y z
N MET A 1 38.07 -38.71 -22.84
CA MET A 1 37.27 -38.57 -21.60
C MET A 1 37.83 -37.50 -20.65
N TYR A 2 38.46 -36.42 -21.14
CA TYR A 2 39.03 -35.34 -20.30
C TYR A 2 38.65 -33.91 -20.75
N LEU A 3 37.77 -33.76 -21.76
CA LEU A 3 37.39 -32.46 -22.33
C LEU A 3 35.98 -31.97 -21.95
N LEU A 4 35.21 -32.74 -21.17
CA LEU A 4 33.87 -32.34 -20.70
C LEU A 4 33.84 -31.73 -19.29
N GLU A 5 34.83 -32.03 -18.45
CA GLU A 5 34.90 -31.46 -17.10
C GLU A 5 35.26 -29.98 -17.11
N HIS A 6 36.28 -29.57 -17.88
CA HIS A 6 36.74 -28.17 -17.91
C HIS A 6 35.66 -27.18 -18.38
N ASN A 7 34.77 -27.61 -19.28
CA ASN A 7 33.71 -26.77 -19.82
C ASN A 7 32.53 -26.59 -18.84
N SER A 8 32.34 -27.53 -17.92
CA SER A 8 31.28 -27.44 -16.91
C SER A 8 31.69 -26.49 -15.78
N TYR A 9 32.96 -26.54 -15.35
CA TYR A 9 33.49 -25.62 -14.34
C TYR A 9 33.59 -24.18 -14.84
N SER A 10 33.95 -23.95 -16.11
CA SER A 10 33.99 -22.60 -16.71
C SER A 10 32.59 -21.99 -16.82
N VAL A 11 31.59 -22.76 -17.23
CA VAL A 11 30.18 -22.31 -17.28
C VAL A 11 29.66 -22.02 -15.87
N LEU A 12 29.93 -22.88 -14.89
CA LEU A 12 29.55 -22.62 -13.50
C LEU A 12 30.17 -21.32 -12.96
N LEU A 13 31.46 -21.09 -13.20
CA LEU A 13 32.16 -19.86 -12.80
C LEU A 13 31.63 -18.62 -13.53
N GLN A 14 31.22 -18.76 -14.79
CA GLN A 14 30.58 -17.68 -15.56
C GLN A 14 29.16 -17.36 -15.06
N MET A 15 28.47 -18.35 -14.51
CA MET A 15 27.12 -18.21 -13.95
C MET A 15 27.12 -17.74 -12.48
N MET A 16 28.22 -17.89 -11.74
CA MET A 16 28.39 -17.37 -10.36
C MET A 16 27.93 -15.92 -10.17
N PRO A 17 28.31 -14.93 -11.01
CA PRO A 17 27.82 -13.55 -10.85
C PRO A 17 26.30 -13.44 -10.95
N ILE A 18 25.66 -14.22 -11.84
CA ILE A 18 24.20 -14.25 -11.98
C ILE A 18 23.57 -14.89 -10.74
N ILE A 19 24.13 -15.98 -10.22
CA ILE A 19 23.65 -16.66 -9.01
C ILE A 19 23.75 -15.74 -7.79
N VAL A 20 24.84 -14.98 -7.66
CA VAL A 20 25.03 -14.01 -6.57
C VAL A 20 24.01 -12.87 -6.69
N LEU A 21 23.76 -12.33 -7.88
CA LEU A 21 22.76 -11.29 -8.11
C LEU A 21 21.33 -11.78 -7.77
N VAL A 22 20.98 -13.00 -8.18
CA VAL A 22 19.69 -13.62 -7.84
C VAL A 22 19.59 -13.87 -6.34
N GLY A 23 20.65 -14.39 -5.72
CA GLY A 23 20.72 -14.61 -4.27
C GLY A 23 20.53 -13.32 -3.46
N MET A 24 21.21 -12.24 -3.84
CA MET A 24 21.03 -10.93 -3.22
C MET A 24 19.60 -10.39 -3.41
N SER A 25 19.03 -10.56 -4.60
CA SER A 25 17.66 -10.13 -4.90
C SER A 25 16.65 -10.85 -4.01
N LEU A 26 16.81 -12.17 -3.80
CA LEU A 26 15.93 -12.96 -2.93
C LEU A 26 16.16 -12.63 -1.44
N MET A 27 17.41 -12.40 -1.02
CA MET A 27 17.73 -12.06 0.36
C MET A 27 17.23 -10.66 0.75
N SER A 28 17.11 -9.74 -0.20
CA SER A 28 16.63 -8.37 0.05
C SER A 28 15.24 -8.34 0.73
N SER A 29 14.40 -9.34 0.46
CA SER A 29 13.07 -9.47 1.07
C SER A 29 13.12 -9.77 2.57
N PHE A 30 14.20 -10.39 3.08
CA PHE A 30 14.38 -10.67 4.51
C PHE A 30 14.95 -9.48 5.30
N LEU A 31 15.55 -8.51 4.61
CA LEU A 31 16.10 -7.30 5.22
C LEU A 31 15.05 -6.19 5.42
N VAL A 32 13.85 -6.37 4.85
CA VAL A 32 12.72 -5.47 5.11
C VAL A 32 12.27 -5.69 6.54
N SER A 33 12.65 -4.77 7.42
CA SER A 33 12.08 -4.70 8.77
C SER A 33 10.56 -4.62 8.65
N ASP A 34 9.86 -5.51 9.37
CA ASP A 34 8.40 -5.46 9.44
C ASP A 34 7.96 -4.03 9.81
N PRO A 35 6.93 -3.46 9.15
CA PRO A 35 6.47 -2.12 9.47
C PRO A 35 6.00 -2.05 10.94
N PRO A 36 6.20 -0.90 11.61
CA PRO A 36 5.84 -0.76 13.03
C PRO A 36 4.33 -0.79 13.30
N TYR A 37 3.50 -0.64 12.27
CA TYR A 37 2.05 -0.62 12.37
C TYR A 37 1.38 -1.14 11.08
N SER A 38 0.06 -1.33 11.15
CA SER A 38 -0.80 -1.56 10.00
C SER A 38 -2.12 -0.80 10.12
N LEU A 39 -2.66 -0.30 9.00
CA LEU A 39 -4.00 0.31 8.94
C LEU A 39 -5.13 -0.74 8.98
N VAL A 40 -4.79 -2.02 8.81
CA VAL A 40 -5.73 -3.14 8.83
C VAL A 40 -5.28 -4.16 9.87
N ARG A 41 -6.24 -4.75 10.58
CA ARG A 41 -5.95 -5.80 11.55
C ARG A 41 -5.38 -7.01 10.83
N THR A 42 -4.23 -7.49 11.29
CA THR A 42 -3.56 -8.70 10.75
C THR A 42 -3.12 -9.61 11.88
N ALA A 43 -2.74 -10.86 11.57
CA ALA A 43 -2.23 -11.78 12.59
C ALA A 43 -0.98 -11.23 13.31
N LYS A 44 -0.13 -10.47 12.60
CA LYS A 44 1.04 -9.77 13.17
C LYS A 44 0.68 -8.49 13.94
N HIS A 45 -0.38 -7.79 13.53
CA HIS A 45 -0.80 -6.51 14.11
C HIS A 45 -2.22 -6.62 14.66
N GLN A 46 -2.33 -7.05 15.92
CA GLN A 46 -3.61 -7.36 16.57
C GLN A 46 -4.08 -6.27 17.54
N TYR A 47 -3.18 -5.45 18.06
CA TYR A 47 -3.51 -4.50 19.11
C TYR A 47 -3.96 -3.18 18.49
N GLU A 48 -5.23 -2.83 18.68
CA GLU A 48 -5.79 -1.57 18.18
C GLU A 48 -5.33 -0.39 19.04
N ARG A 49 -4.97 0.69 18.36
CA ARG A 49 -4.65 2.00 18.92
C ARG A 49 -5.33 3.07 18.08
N LYS A 50 -5.46 4.27 18.62
CA LYS A 50 -6.04 5.42 17.90
C LYS A 50 -5.08 6.59 17.93
N THR A 51 -4.91 7.24 16.78
CA THR A 51 -4.04 8.42 16.68
C THR A 51 -4.59 9.57 17.52
N LEU A 52 -3.72 10.47 17.98
CA LEU A 52 -4.14 11.59 18.81
C LEU A 52 -5.09 12.55 18.07
N ASN A 53 -4.77 12.94 16.83
CA ASN A 53 -5.45 14.03 16.13
C ASN A 53 -6.73 13.55 15.44
N LEU A 54 -6.63 12.54 14.57
CA LEU A 54 -7.75 12.06 13.77
C LEU A 54 -8.57 10.95 14.46
N LYS A 55 -8.14 10.47 15.63
CA LYS A 55 -8.70 9.30 16.31
C LYS A 55 -8.78 8.07 15.39
N LEU A 56 -7.86 7.99 14.44
CA LEU A 56 -7.84 6.96 13.40
C LEU A 56 -7.35 5.64 14.01
N PRO A 57 -8.09 4.53 13.88
CA PRO A 57 -7.63 3.23 14.35
C PRO A 57 -6.44 2.72 13.52
N TYR A 58 -5.41 2.27 14.21
CA TYR A 58 -4.26 1.56 13.64
C TYR A 58 -3.90 0.37 14.53
N TYR A 59 -3.23 -0.62 13.95
CA TYR A 59 -2.93 -1.89 14.61
C TYR A 59 -1.42 -2.07 14.77
N VAL A 60 -1.00 -2.52 15.95
CA VAL A 60 0.41 -2.71 16.31
C VAL A 60 0.67 -4.11 16.85
N LYS A 61 1.96 -4.45 16.99
CA LYS A 61 2.45 -5.62 17.71
C LYS A 61 2.35 -5.40 19.23
N ASP A 62 2.45 -6.47 20.00
CA ASP A 62 2.52 -6.42 21.48
C ASP A 62 3.73 -5.63 21.98
N THR A 63 4.89 -5.77 21.31
CA THR A 63 6.16 -5.11 21.67
C THR A 63 6.22 -3.63 21.31
N PHE A 64 5.22 -3.08 20.62
CA PHE A 64 5.23 -1.71 20.11
C PHE A 64 5.49 -0.65 21.18
N MET A 65 4.91 -0.83 22.37
CA MET A 65 5.10 0.11 23.48
C MET A 65 6.51 0.08 24.06
N ALA A 66 7.16 -1.08 24.06
CA ALA A 66 8.54 -1.20 24.51
C ALA A 66 9.50 -0.58 23.50
N GLU A 67 9.25 -0.77 22.21
CA GLU A 67 10.13 -0.33 21.12
C GLU A 67 9.99 1.15 20.78
N TYR A 68 8.76 1.70 20.81
CA TYR A 68 8.47 3.01 20.23
C TYR A 68 7.97 4.07 21.21
N LYS A 69 8.08 3.84 22.54
CA LYS A 69 7.56 4.74 23.59
C LYS A 69 7.90 6.22 23.39
N SER A 70 9.14 6.52 23.02
CA SER A 70 9.64 7.90 22.83
C SER A 70 9.24 8.52 21.49
N ASN A 71 8.73 7.72 20.55
CA ASN A 71 8.53 8.11 19.16
C ASN A 71 7.09 7.86 18.65
N ILE A 72 6.15 7.61 19.55
CA ILE A 72 4.75 7.31 19.21
C ILE A 72 4.14 8.43 18.37
N TYR A 73 4.39 9.69 18.73
CA TYR A 73 3.82 10.84 18.00
C TYR A 73 4.24 10.88 16.53
N ARG A 74 5.52 10.61 16.22
CA ARG A 74 6.00 10.57 14.83
C ARG A 74 5.32 9.45 14.04
N ILE A 75 5.17 8.28 14.66
CA ILE A 75 4.49 7.14 14.05
C ILE A 75 3.01 7.47 13.81
N GLU A 76 2.33 8.11 14.76
CA GLU A 76 0.94 8.52 14.57
C GLU A 76 0.78 9.57 13.46
N MET A 77 1.72 10.50 13.31
CA MET A 77 1.74 11.42 12.17
C MET A 77 1.90 10.69 10.83
N GLU A 78 2.78 9.69 10.78
CA GLU A 78 2.99 8.84 9.59
C GLU A 78 1.74 8.04 9.26
N VAL A 79 1.12 7.41 10.26
CA VAL A 79 -0.16 6.69 10.14
C VAL A 79 -1.25 7.58 9.54
N GLU A 80 -1.38 8.82 10.03
CA GLU A 80 -2.36 9.78 9.52
C GLU A 80 -2.05 10.22 8.08
N ALA A 81 -0.78 10.46 7.76
CA ALA A 81 -0.34 10.82 6.42
C ALA A 81 -0.62 9.71 5.41
N ASP A 82 -0.31 8.47 5.76
CA ASP A 82 -0.54 7.28 4.93
C ASP A 82 -2.03 7.03 4.70
N HIS A 83 -2.86 7.21 5.73
CA HIS A 83 -4.31 7.13 5.58
C HIS A 83 -4.86 8.14 4.58
N ILE A 84 -4.37 9.39 4.63
CA ILE A 84 -4.78 10.44 3.69
C ILE A 84 -4.27 10.14 2.28
N ALA A 85 -3.04 9.64 2.13
CA ALA A 85 -2.51 9.22 0.84
C ALA A 85 -3.36 8.08 0.22
N ASN A 86 -3.77 7.11 1.04
CA ASN A 86 -4.66 6.03 0.63
C ASN A 86 -6.06 6.54 0.23
N LEU A 87 -6.63 7.49 0.98
CA LEU A 87 -7.89 8.14 0.62
C LEU A 87 -7.78 8.92 -0.69
N ARG A 88 -6.68 9.65 -0.92
CA ARG A 88 -6.43 10.37 -2.17
C ARG A 88 -6.35 9.43 -3.36
N SER A 89 -5.57 8.35 -3.26
CA SER A 89 -5.48 7.33 -4.31
C SER A 89 -6.83 6.66 -4.57
N SER A 90 -7.59 6.35 -3.52
CA SER A 90 -8.92 5.75 -3.65
C SER A 90 -9.92 6.70 -4.28
N CYS A 91 -9.94 7.96 -3.87
CA CYS A 91 -10.76 9.00 -4.49
C CYS A 91 -10.42 9.20 -5.98
N PHE A 92 -9.12 9.18 -6.33
CA PHE A 92 -8.70 9.25 -7.73
C PHE A 92 -9.26 8.08 -8.55
N ARG A 93 -9.19 6.85 -8.03
CA ARG A 93 -9.78 5.67 -8.69
C ARG A 93 -11.31 5.79 -8.82
N GLU A 94 -11.99 6.24 -7.77
CA GLU A 94 -13.44 6.45 -7.79
C GLU A 94 -13.87 7.49 -8.85
N LYS A 95 -13.14 8.62 -8.96
CA LYS A 95 -13.38 9.63 -9.99
C LYS A 95 -13.18 9.08 -11.39
N ASN A 96 -12.05 8.42 -11.64
CA ASN A 96 -11.77 7.82 -12.95
C ASN A 96 -12.82 6.78 -13.34
N TYR A 97 -13.30 6.00 -12.36
CA TYR A 97 -14.37 5.03 -12.60
C TYR A 97 -15.69 5.73 -12.97
N LYS A 98 -16.08 6.77 -12.23
CA LYS A 98 -17.26 7.59 -12.56
C LYS A 98 -17.17 8.20 -13.96
N GLU A 99 -16.00 8.76 -14.31
CA GLU A 99 -15.74 9.33 -15.63
C GLU A 99 -15.81 8.28 -16.74
N SER A 100 -15.26 7.09 -16.51
CA SER A 100 -15.35 5.97 -17.45
C SER A 100 -16.80 5.51 -17.69
N LEU A 101 -17.61 5.45 -16.61
CA LEU A 101 -19.04 5.15 -16.72
C LEU A 101 -19.77 6.21 -17.55
N LEU A 102 -19.54 7.50 -17.25
CA LEU A 102 -20.15 8.62 -17.99
C LEU A 102 -19.73 8.61 -19.46
N TRP A 103 -18.46 8.37 -19.74
CA TRP A 103 -17.95 8.29 -21.12
C TRP A 103 -18.62 7.16 -21.90
N ARG A 104 -18.76 5.98 -21.27
CA ARG A 104 -19.41 4.82 -21.88
C ARG A 104 -20.90 5.06 -22.11
N ALA A 105 -21.60 5.67 -21.16
CA ALA A 105 -23.01 6.05 -21.29
C ALA A 105 -23.24 6.97 -22.50
N LYS A 106 -22.40 8.01 -22.63
CA LYS A 106 -22.45 8.95 -23.75
C LYS A 106 -22.14 8.29 -25.08
N SER A 107 -21.13 7.41 -25.12
CA SER A 107 -20.74 6.73 -26.36
C SER A 107 -21.83 5.77 -26.86
N LEU A 108 -22.56 5.11 -25.97
CA LEU A 108 -23.63 4.18 -26.33
C LEU A 108 -25.01 4.85 -26.42
N ARG A 109 -25.13 6.11 -25.96
CA ARG A 109 -26.41 6.82 -25.76
C ARG A 109 -27.39 6.05 -24.88
N ASP A 110 -26.87 5.41 -23.84
CA ASP A 110 -27.64 4.61 -22.88
C ASP A 110 -28.00 5.48 -21.66
N SER A 111 -29.27 5.88 -21.57
CA SER A 111 -29.77 6.72 -20.48
C SER A 111 -29.77 6.01 -19.12
N GLY A 112 -29.93 4.69 -19.10
CA GLY A 112 -29.87 3.92 -17.85
C GLY A 112 -28.45 3.81 -17.31
N LEU A 113 -27.45 3.72 -18.20
CA LEU A 113 -26.05 3.78 -17.79
C LEU A 113 -25.65 5.20 -17.34
N GLU A 114 -26.22 6.24 -17.96
CA GLU A 114 -26.00 7.63 -17.56
C GLU A 114 -26.53 7.92 -16.15
N GLU A 115 -27.76 7.51 -15.84
CA GLU A 115 -28.36 7.64 -14.52
C GLU A 115 -27.49 6.98 -13.44
N ARG A 116 -27.06 5.73 -13.66
CA ARG A 116 -26.15 5.01 -12.75
C ARG A 116 -24.81 5.72 -12.56
N ALA A 117 -24.27 6.30 -13.63
CA ALA A 117 -23.00 7.02 -13.57
C ALA A 117 -23.13 8.32 -12.76
N LEU A 118 -24.28 9.01 -12.85
CA LEU A 118 -24.58 10.21 -12.06
C LEU A 118 -24.74 9.87 -10.58
N GLU A 119 -25.49 8.80 -10.28
CA GLU A 119 -25.72 8.28 -8.92
C GLU A 119 -24.48 7.63 -8.28
N TYR A 120 -23.42 7.38 -9.06
CA TYR A 120 -22.19 6.78 -8.54
C TYR A 120 -21.62 7.62 -7.39
N GLN A 121 -21.59 7.01 -6.21
CA GLN A 121 -21.08 7.58 -4.97
C GLN A 121 -19.56 7.45 -4.91
N MET A 122 -18.89 8.47 -4.36
CA MET A 122 -17.43 8.52 -4.21
C MET A 122 -17.07 8.66 -2.73
N PRO A 123 -17.32 7.62 -1.90
CA PRO A 123 -17.20 7.72 -0.46
C PRO A 123 -15.78 8.05 0.01
N SER A 124 -14.73 7.66 -0.73
CA SER A 124 -13.36 8.04 -0.39
C SER A 124 -13.11 9.52 -0.65
N CYS A 125 -13.68 10.07 -1.71
CA CYS A 125 -13.64 11.51 -1.97
C CYS A 125 -14.41 12.31 -0.92
N ASP A 126 -15.58 11.83 -0.50
CA ASP A 126 -16.40 12.51 0.52
C ASP A 126 -15.67 12.56 1.87
N LYS A 127 -15.07 11.44 2.29
CA LYS A 127 -14.22 11.38 3.49
C LYS A 127 -13.02 12.32 3.40
N LEU A 128 -12.35 12.35 2.25
CA LEU A 128 -11.21 13.24 2.03
C LEU A 128 -11.61 14.72 2.12
N ALA A 129 -12.76 15.09 1.56
CA ALA A 129 -13.29 16.45 1.62
C ALA A 129 -13.72 16.84 3.05
N GLN A 130 -14.27 15.91 3.81
CA GLN A 130 -14.56 16.12 5.23
C GLN A 130 -13.28 16.40 6.03
N LEU A 131 -12.23 15.60 5.81
CA LEU A 131 -10.95 15.77 6.50
C LEU A 131 -10.25 17.09 6.13
N SER A 132 -10.35 17.55 4.88
CA SER A 132 -9.77 18.82 4.47
C SER A 132 -10.47 20.02 5.11
N ARG A 133 -11.77 19.92 5.41
CA ARG A 133 -12.53 20.98 6.09
C ARG A 133 -12.18 21.10 7.58
N VAL A 134 -11.84 20.00 8.24
CA VAL A 134 -11.47 19.99 9.66
C VAL A 134 -10.05 20.53 9.91
N ARG A 135 -9.18 20.49 8.91
CA ARG A 135 -7.80 21.00 8.99
C ARG A 135 -7.64 22.47 8.57
N ALA A 136 -8.68 23.11 8.03
CA ALA A 136 -8.69 24.52 7.62
C ALA A 136 -9.12 25.42 8.79
#